data_AF-A0A1Y3TWG4-F1
#
_entry.id   AF-A0A1Y3TWG4-F1
#
_cell.length_a   1.000
_cell.length_b   1.000
_cell.length_c   1.000
_cell.angle_alpha   90.00
_cell.angle_beta   90.00
_cell.angle_gamma   90.00
#
_symmetry.space_group_name_H-M   'P 1'
#
loop_
_entity.id
_entity.type
_entity.pdbx_description
1 polymer ?
#
loop_
_entity_poly.entity_id
_entity_poly.type
_entity_poly.pdbx_seq_one_letter_code
_entity_poly.pdbx_strand_id
1 'polypeptide(L)'
;MLYARMNNMIHRVKLDRSDLDMVCEIMLMLGVPLTYSITAVKINGKTAYSIGDDCLHLICLAPDVQPEDVEQIAEYAPVNDYFKKEFCG
;
A
#
# COMPACT_ATOMS: atom_id res chain seq x y z
N MET A 1 14.69 26.40 -10.41
CA MET A 1 14.60 25.66 -11.71
C MET A 1 15.00 24.20 -11.45
N LEU A 2 14.40 23.25 -12.19
CA LEU A 2 14.29 21.80 -11.93
C LEU A 2 13.34 21.37 -10.78
N TYR A 3 13.59 21.77 -9.53
CA TYR A 3 12.78 21.34 -8.37
C TYR A 3 11.29 21.68 -8.48
N ALA A 4 10.95 22.88 -8.97
CA ALA A 4 9.57 23.31 -9.14
C ALA A 4 8.80 22.51 -10.22
N ARG A 5 9.50 21.92 -11.20
CA ARG A 5 8.87 21.04 -12.21
C ARG A 5 8.61 19.65 -11.66
N MET A 6 9.50 19.15 -10.80
CA MET A 6 9.32 17.87 -10.09
C MET A 6 8.19 17.97 -9.05
N ASN A 7 8.09 19.09 -8.33
CA ASN A 7 6.99 19.34 -7.39
C ASN A 7 5.62 19.55 -8.06
N ASN A 8 5.57 20.00 -9.32
CA ASN A 8 4.31 20.10 -10.05
C ASN A 8 3.82 18.76 -10.63
N MET A 9 4.61 17.68 -10.53
CA MET A 9 4.16 16.31 -10.79
C MET A 9 3.55 15.64 -9.53
N ILE A 10 3.26 16.42 -8.48
CA ILE A 10 2.54 15.97 -7.27
C ILE A 10 1.01 16.06 -7.46
N HIS A 11 0.53 16.57 -8.60
CA HIS A 11 -0.89 16.51 -8.95
C HIS A 11 -1.25 15.17 -9.63
N ARG A 12 -1.56 14.22 -8.76
CA ARG A 12 -2.53 13.11 -8.92
C ARG A 12 -2.72 12.61 -10.34
N VAL A 13 -1.90 11.62 -10.65
CA VAL A 13 -2.21 10.45 -11.48
C VAL A 13 -3.71 10.11 -11.43
N LYS A 14 -4.35 10.07 -12.61
CA LYS A 14 -5.72 9.64 -12.96
C LYS A 14 -6.70 9.31 -11.80
N LEU A 15 -7.84 10.00 -11.78
CA LEU A 15 -8.94 9.81 -10.82
C LEU A 15 -9.54 8.40 -10.81
N ASP A 16 -9.35 7.61 -11.86
CA ASP A 16 -9.88 6.23 -12.00
C ASP A 16 -8.86 5.13 -11.64
N ARG A 17 -7.97 5.39 -10.67
CA ARG A 17 -7.03 4.37 -10.16
C ARG A 17 -7.77 3.37 -9.29
N SER A 18 -7.70 2.09 -9.63
CA SER A 18 -8.12 1.01 -8.75
C SER A 18 -7.15 0.84 -7.59
N ASP A 19 -7.58 0.23 -6.48
CA ASP A 19 -6.70 -0.14 -5.39
C ASP A 19 -5.50 -0.98 -5.86
N LEU A 20 -5.71 -1.86 -6.84
CA LEU A 20 -4.65 -2.68 -7.41
C LEU A 20 -3.60 -1.84 -8.14
N ASP A 21 -4.01 -0.78 -8.83
CA ASP A 21 -3.08 0.14 -9.48
C ASP A 21 -2.20 0.87 -8.46
N MET A 22 -2.75 1.19 -7.29
CA MET A 22 -2.01 1.79 -6.17
C MET A 22 -1.04 0.79 -5.54
N VAL A 23 -1.48 -0.46 -5.36
CA VAL A 23 -0.62 -1.57 -4.89
C VAL A 23 0.56 -1.77 -5.83
N CYS A 24 0.34 -1.83 -7.15
CA CYS A 24 1.40 -1.95 -8.14
C CYS A 24 2.38 -0.75 -8.12
N GLU A 25 1.90 0.48 -7.92
CA GLU A 25 2.78 1.64 -7.76
C GLU A 25 3.66 1.52 -6.51
N ILE A 26 3.09 1.12 -5.39
CA ILE A 26 3.84 0.92 -4.14
C ILE A 26 4.87 -0.20 -4.33
N MET A 27 4.51 -1.31 -4.98
CA MET A 27 5.46 -2.37 -5.32
C MET A 27 6.64 -1.83 -6.12
N LEU A 28 6.39 -1.01 -7.16
CA LEU A 28 7.45 -0.38 -7.95
C LEU A 28 8.30 0.59 -7.12
N MET A 29 7.69 1.38 -6.23
CA MET A 29 8.41 2.30 -5.34
C MET A 29 9.34 1.57 -4.36
N LEU A 30 8.96 0.36 -3.96
CA LEU A 30 9.72 -0.48 -3.04
C LEU A 30 10.73 -1.40 -3.74
N GLY A 31 10.75 -1.41 -5.08
CA GLY A 31 11.59 -2.32 -5.87
C GLY A 31 11.10 -3.77 -5.88
N VAL A 32 9.83 -4.01 -5.52
CA VAL A 32 9.20 -5.34 -5.52
C VAL A 32 8.78 -5.70 -6.96
N PRO A 33 9.17 -6.87 -7.49
CA PRO A 33 8.77 -7.32 -8.82
C PRO A 33 7.24 -7.47 -8.93
N LEU A 34 6.66 -6.94 -10.01
CA LEU A 34 5.23 -7.13 -10.34
C LEU A 34 4.89 -8.58 -10.75
N THR A 35 5.88 -9.46 -10.83
CA THR A 35 5.70 -10.89 -11.07
C THR A 35 5.21 -11.65 -9.83
N TYR A 36 5.26 -11.04 -8.64
CA TYR A 36 4.72 -11.64 -7.42
C TYR A 36 3.20 -11.65 -7.39
N SER A 37 2.63 -12.69 -6.79
CA SER A 37 1.21 -12.85 -6.56
C SER A 37 0.68 -11.73 -5.65
N ILE A 38 -0.51 -11.20 -5.96
CA ILE A 38 -1.22 -10.23 -5.10
C ILE A 38 -2.53 -10.87 -4.66
N THR A 39 -2.73 -10.99 -3.36
CA THR A 39 -3.93 -11.58 -2.76
C THR A 39 -4.61 -10.57 -1.84
N ALA A 40 -5.89 -10.30 -2.09
CA ALA A 40 -6.69 -9.48 -1.19
C ALA A 40 -7.08 -10.27 0.07
N VAL A 41 -6.77 -9.73 1.24
CA VAL A 41 -7.12 -10.28 2.55
C VAL A 41 -7.98 -9.27 3.31
N LYS A 42 -8.83 -9.76 4.22
CA LYS A 42 -9.66 -8.91 5.07
C LYS A 42 -9.11 -8.92 6.49
N ILE A 43 -8.82 -7.75 7.02
CA ILE A 43 -8.33 -7.54 8.39
C ILE A 43 -9.27 -6.54 9.03
N ASN A 44 -9.99 -6.94 10.09
CA ASN A 44 -11.02 -6.12 10.74
C ASN A 44 -12.05 -5.49 9.78
N GLY A 45 -12.40 -6.21 8.71
CA GLY A 45 -13.34 -5.72 7.70
C GLY A 45 -12.74 -4.72 6.69
N LYS A 46 -11.45 -4.39 6.81
CA LYS A 46 -10.69 -3.57 5.87
C LYS A 46 -9.94 -4.49 4.89
N THR A 47 -9.84 -4.07 3.63
CA THR A 47 -9.09 -4.82 2.60
C THR A 47 -7.61 -4.46 2.67
N ALA A 48 -6.77 -5.47 2.83
CA ALA A 48 -5.32 -5.36 2.66
C ALA A 48 -4.87 -6.30 1.53
N TYR A 49 -3.69 -6.06 0.99
CA TYR A 49 -3.13 -6.80 -0.14
C TYR A 49 -1.83 -7.45 0.28
N SER A 50 -1.81 -8.78 0.30
CA SER A 50 -0.61 -9.59 0.54
C SER A 50 0.11 -9.86 -0.78
N ILE A 51 1.42 -9.67 -0.76
CA ILE A 51 2.30 -9.78 -1.94
C ILE A 51 3.31 -10.91 -1.72
N GLY A 52 3.34 -11.86 -2.65
CA GLY A 52 4.21 -13.03 -2.63
C GLY A 52 3.67 -14.19 -1.78
N ASP A 53 4.17 -15.39 -2.06
CA ASP A 53 3.61 -16.64 -1.50
C ASP A 53 3.82 -16.79 0.03
N ASP A 54 4.76 -16.03 0.62
CA ASP A 54 5.04 -15.99 2.06
C ASP A 54 4.56 -14.70 2.74
N CYS A 55 3.64 -13.93 2.13
CA CYS A 55 3.22 -12.61 2.64
C CYS A 55 4.42 -11.65 2.90
N LEU A 56 5.34 -11.57 1.95
CA LEU A 56 6.57 -10.77 2.10
C LEU A 56 6.27 -9.28 2.35
N HIS A 57 5.22 -8.77 1.72
CA HIS A 57 4.75 -7.41 1.92
C HIS A 57 3.25 -7.38 2.07
N LEU A 58 2.76 -6.61 3.05
CA LEU A 58 1.35 -6.34 3.22
C LEU A 58 1.07 -4.85 3.03
N ILE A 59 0.08 -4.53 2.19
CA ILE A 59 -0.31 -3.16 1.89
C ILE A 59 -1.77 -2.94 2.29
N CYS A 60 -2.00 -2.03 3.23
CA CYS A 60 -3.34 -1.60 3.60
C CYS A 60 -3.60 -0.17 3.10
N LEU A 61 -4.60 -0.03 2.23
CA LEU A 61 -5.01 1.25 1.63
C LEU A 61 -6.19 1.90 2.34
N ALA A 62 -6.73 1.27 3.40
CA ALA A 62 -7.83 1.84 4.16
C ALA A 62 -7.43 3.20 4.77
N PRO A 63 -8.29 4.22 4.70
CA PRO A 63 -7.97 5.58 5.16
C PRO A 63 -7.88 5.68 6.69
N ASP A 64 -8.58 4.79 7.38
CA ASP A 64 -8.68 4.76 8.84
C ASP A 64 -8.07 3.46 9.36
N VAL A 65 -6.75 3.39 9.48
CA VAL A 65 -6.09 2.22 10.09
C VAL A 65 -5.89 2.51 11.58
N GLN A 66 -6.51 1.69 12.41
CA GLN A 66 -6.44 1.76 13.87
C GLN A 66 -5.29 0.89 14.40
N PRO A 67 -4.80 1.12 15.63
CA PRO A 67 -3.75 0.31 16.23
C PRO A 67 -4.07 -1.20 16.23
N GLU A 68 -5.33 -1.58 16.46
CA GLU A 68 -5.75 -2.98 16.49
C GLU A 68 -5.67 -3.65 15.11
N ASP A 69 -5.79 -2.87 14.03
CA ASP A 69 -5.55 -3.37 12.67
C ASP A 69 -4.07 -3.66 12.44
N VAL A 70 -3.19 -2.80 12.97
CA VAL A 70 -1.73 -2.97 12.88
C VAL A 70 -1.29 -4.20 13.67
N GLU A 71 -1.87 -4.45 14.83
CA GLU A 71 -1.60 -5.65 15.63
C GLU A 71 -1.98 -6.93 14.88
N GLN A 72 -3.17 -6.99 14.26
CA GLN A 72 -3.56 -8.13 13.44
C GLN A 72 -2.72 -8.28 12.18
N ILE A 73 -2.26 -7.17 11.60
CA ILE A 73 -1.32 -7.21 10.47
C ILE A 73 0.01 -7.83 10.89
N ALA A 74 0.50 -7.48 12.09
CA ALA A 74 1.72 -8.06 12.63
C ALA A 74 1.60 -9.58 12.87
N GLU A 75 0.40 -10.14 13.08
CA GLU A 75 0.18 -11.58 13.18
C GLU A 75 0.50 -12.32 11.87
N TYR A 76 0.37 -11.67 10.72
CA TYR A 76 0.77 -12.24 9.42
C TYR A 76 2.31 -12.35 9.29
N ALA A 77 3.06 -11.82 10.26
CA ALA A 77 4.51 -11.76 10.29
C ALA A 77 5.15 -11.38 8.94
N PRO A 78 4.66 -10.33 8.25
CA PRO A 78 5.21 -9.93 6.98
C PRO A 78 6.63 -9.38 7.17
N VAL A 79 7.46 -9.50 6.13
CA VAL A 79 8.84 -9.00 6.19
C VAL A 79 8.84 -7.46 6.24
N ASN A 80 7.88 -6.80 5.58
CA ASN A 80 7.65 -5.36 5.69
C ASN A 80 6.16 -4.99 5.55
N ASP A 81 5.73 -3.98 6.32
CA ASP A 81 4.36 -3.44 6.30
C ASP A 81 4.28 -2.01 5.79
N TYR A 82 3.25 -1.72 4.98
CA TYR A 82 3.01 -0.38 4.43
C TYR A 82 1.56 0.07 4.65
N PHE A 83 1.44 1.20 5.35
CA PHE A 83 0.17 1.84 5.66
C PHE A 83 0.06 3.19 4.95
N LYS A 84 -1.04 3.40 4.23
CA LYS A 84 -1.34 4.73 3.70
C LYS A 84 -1.75 5.64 4.85
N LYS A 85 -0.84 6.51 5.29
CA LYS A 85 -1.15 7.55 6.28
C LYS A 85 -1.84 8.72 5.57
N GLU A 86 -3.16 8.73 5.53
CA GLU A 86 -3.88 9.99 5.30
C GLU A 86 -3.68 10.86 6.54
N PHE A 87 -3.05 12.01 6.36
CA PHE A 87 -2.82 13.00 7.42
C PHE A 87 -4.17 13.37 8.04
N CYS A 88 -4.42 12.93 9.27
CA CYS A 88 -5.34 13.62 10.15
C CYS A 88 -4.62 14.91 10.60
N GLY A 89 -4.94 16.02 9.94
CA GLY A 89 -4.39 17.35 10.18
C GLY A 89 -4.99 18.36 9.21
#